data_AF-A0A3N0EBE3-F1
#
_entry.id   AF-A0A3N0EBE3-F1
#
_cell.length_a   1.000
_cell.length_b   1.000
_cell.length_c   1.000
_cell.angle_alpha   90.00
_cell.angle_beta   90.00
_cell.angle_gamma   90.00
#
_symmetry.space_group_name_H-M   'P 1'
#
loop_
_entity.id
_entity.type
_entity.pdbx_description
1 polymer ?
#
loop_
_entity_poly.entity_id
_entity_poly.type
_entity_poly.pdbx_seq_one_letter_code
_entity_poly.pdbx_strand_id
1 'polypeptide(L)'
;MAVKIIHIVLRLILGGMLAYGGIAKFSRPVPEPTQMIEQVRNGEDLTSDIKVLKIRNYIFGMKQTGYFWPFLGVVEFLAGILLLSQVFGILGAVIALPVTLNIFFFHLFLEPDQIRELLQTLGLLAINIWLIVAAYPKWKQIVMDKIW
;
A
#
# COMPACT_ATOMS: atom_id res chain seq x y z
N MET A 1 1.66 -30.35 4.60
CA MET A 1 2.91 -29.58 4.82
C MET A 1 3.06 -28.46 3.79
N ALA A 2 2.96 -28.76 2.49
CA ALA A 2 3.06 -27.77 1.39
C ALA A 2 2.17 -26.53 1.56
N VAL A 3 0.88 -26.70 1.90
CA VAL A 3 -0.05 -25.57 2.11
C VAL A 3 0.41 -24.59 3.19
N LYS A 4 1.05 -25.08 4.27
CA LYS A 4 1.58 -24.19 5.31
C LYS A 4 2.77 -23.38 4.80
N ILE A 5 3.65 -24.01 4.03
CA ILE A 5 4.82 -23.36 3.41
C ILE A 5 4.35 -22.27 2.44
N ILE A 6 3.33 -22.55 1.61
CA ILE A 6 2.77 -21.55 0.69
C ILE A 6 2.30 -20.31 1.45
N HIS A 7 1.51 -20.47 2.52
CA HIS A 7 1.05 -19.32 3.31
C HIS A 7 2.20 -18.53 3.94
N ILE A 8 3.26 -19.20 4.41
CA ILE A 8 4.44 -18.52 4.95
C ILE A 8 5.12 -17.70 3.85
N VAL A 9 5.38 -18.29 2.68
CA VAL A 9 5.99 -17.59 1.55
C VAL A 9 5.15 -16.37 1.12
N LEU A 10 3.84 -16.53 1.00
CA LEU A 10 2.93 -15.44 0.65
C LEU A 10 2.96 -14.30 1.68
N ARG A 11 3.02 -14.62 2.98
CA ARG A 11 3.18 -13.62 4.05
C ARG A 11 4.54 -12.94 4.02
N LEU A 12 5.60 -13.66 3.67
CA LEU A 12 6.94 -13.08 3.53
C LEU A 12 7.00 -12.11 2.35
N ILE A 13 6.40 -12.47 1.21
CA ILE A 13 6.32 -11.60 0.03
C ILE A 13 5.52 -10.34 0.35
N LEU A 14 4.26 -10.50 0.79
CA LEU A 14 3.40 -9.35 1.06
C LEU A 14 3.94 -8.51 2.22
N GLY A 15 4.36 -9.17 3.31
CA GLY A 15 4.87 -8.50 4.50
C GLY A 15 6.18 -7.76 4.25
N GLY A 16 7.11 -8.37 3.50
CA GLY A 16 8.37 -7.74 3.12
C GLY A 16 8.16 -6.52 2.22
N MET A 17 7.27 -6.63 1.22
CA MET A 17 6.93 -5.52 0.34
C MET A 17 6.30 -4.34 1.10
N LEU A 18 5.36 -4.60 2.01
CA LEU A 18 4.72 -3.55 2.82
C LEU A 18 5.69 -2.93 3.83
N ALA A 19 6.54 -3.73 4.48
CA ALA A 19 7.55 -3.21 5.39
C ALA A 19 8.56 -2.30 4.65
N TYR A 20 9.02 -2.72 3.47
CA TYR A 20 9.89 -1.92 2.63
C TYR A 20 9.21 -0.62 2.17
N GLY A 21 7.98 -0.71 1.66
CA GLY A 21 7.21 0.46 1.21
C GLY A 21 6.96 1.47 2.33
N GLY A 22 6.63 0.98 3.53
CA GLY A 22 6.43 1.81 4.71
C GLY A 22 7.69 2.58 5.11
N ILE A 23 8.84 1.92 5.18
CA ILE A 23 10.14 2.56 5.48
C ILE A 23 10.51 3.59 4.40
N ALA A 24 10.35 3.22 3.12
CA ALA A 24 10.72 4.06 1.99
C ALA A 24 9.97 5.42 1.97
N LYS A 25 8.77 5.49 2.57
CA LYS A 25 8.00 6.73 2.69
C LYS A 25 8.65 7.77 3.61
N PHE A 26 9.52 7.36 4.52
CA PHE A 26 10.26 8.26 5.43
C PHE A 26 11.69 8.57 4.95
N SER A 27 12.17 7.90 3.90
CA SER A 27 13.54 8.10 3.40
C SER A 27 13.72 9.38 2.58
N ARG A 28 12.62 10.02 2.13
CA ARG A 28 12.67 11.25 1.34
C ARG A 28 12.07 12.41 2.14
N PRO A 29 12.70 13.60 2.13
CA PRO A 29 12.16 14.77 2.82
C PRO A 29 10.81 15.18 2.23
N VAL A 30 9.98 15.81 3.06
CA VAL A 30 8.74 16.44 2.63
C VAL A 30 9.11 17.67 1.78
N PRO A 31 8.51 17.84 0.59
CA PRO A 31 8.74 19.03 -0.24
C PRO A 31 8.26 20.30 0.46
N GLU A 32 8.82 21.45 0.09
CA GLU A 32 8.35 22.75 0.63
C GLU A 32 6.95 23.10 0.07
N PRO A 33 6.06 23.73 0.86
CA PRO A 33 4.71 24.09 0.41
C PRO A 33 4.69 24.98 -0.83
N THR A 34 5.71 25.82 -1.01
CA THR A 34 5.83 26.73 -2.14
C THR A 34 6.52 26.10 -3.35
N GLN A 35 7.08 24.90 -3.24
CA GLN A 35 7.92 24.30 -4.29
C GLN A 35 7.19 24.22 -5.64
N MET A 36 5.93 23.78 -5.66
CA MET A 36 5.15 23.74 -6.91
C MET A 36 4.83 25.14 -7.45
N ILE A 37 4.57 26.11 -6.58
CA ILE A 37 4.27 27.50 -6.97
C ILE A 37 5.52 28.16 -7.56
N GLU A 38 6.68 27.91 -6.96
CA GLU A 38 7.97 28.42 -7.42
C GLU A 38 8.38 27.82 -8.76
N GLN A 39 8.15 26.52 -8.97
CA GLN A 39 8.38 25.86 -10.26
C GLN A 39 7.54 26.50 -11.38
N VAL A 40 6.24 26.72 -11.14
CA VAL A 40 5.35 27.42 -12.10
C VAL A 40 5.86 28.84 -12.35
N ARG A 41 6.17 29.57 -11.27
CA ARG A 41 6.56 30.99 -11.31
C ARG A 41 7.88 31.19 -12.04
N ASN A 42 8.82 30.26 -11.92
CA ASN A 42 10.13 30.32 -12.57
C ASN A 42 10.10 29.87 -14.04
N GLY A 43 8.91 29.52 -14.57
CA GLY A 43 8.78 29.03 -15.94
C GLY A 43 9.45 27.67 -16.16
N GLU A 44 9.68 26.91 -15.08
CA GLU A 44 10.12 25.53 -15.20
C GLU A 44 8.98 24.73 -15.83
N ASP A 45 9.27 23.96 -16.87
CA ASP A 45 8.28 23.12 -17.52
C ASP A 45 7.82 22.05 -16.52
N LEU A 46 6.68 22.33 -15.89
CA LEU A 46 5.86 21.35 -15.20
C LEU A 46 5.39 20.36 -16.25
N THR A 47 6.27 19.44 -16.68
CA THR A 47 6.02 18.29 -17.56
C THR A 47 4.74 18.41 -18.40
N SER A 48 4.89 18.62 -19.71
CA SER A 48 3.76 18.66 -20.67
C SER A 48 2.82 17.43 -20.64
N ASP A 49 3.21 16.33 -19.98
CA ASP A 49 2.33 15.20 -19.70
C ASP A 49 1.41 15.45 -18.47
N ILE A 50 0.13 15.67 -18.77
CA ILE A 50 -0.96 15.83 -17.80
C ILE A 50 -1.06 14.64 -16.82
N LYS A 51 -0.73 13.41 -17.23
CA LYS A 51 -0.81 12.23 -16.35
C LYS A 51 0.25 12.31 -15.25
N VAL A 52 1.48 12.63 -15.63
CA VAL A 52 2.60 12.81 -14.70
C VAL A 52 2.30 13.93 -13.70
N LEU A 53 1.68 15.03 -14.17
CA LEU A 53 1.25 16.12 -13.30
C LEU A 53 0.21 15.69 -12.25
N LYS A 54 -0.79 14.90 -12.64
CA LYS A 54 -1.80 14.39 -11.70
C LYS A 54 -1.17 13.55 -10.57
N ILE A 55 -0.25 12.66 -10.93
CA ILE A 55 0.48 11.82 -9.95
C ILE A 55 1.30 12.69 -9.00
N ARG A 56 2.07 13.65 -9.55
CA ARG A 56 2.88 14.58 -8.75
C ARG A 56 2.03 15.39 -7.77
N ASN A 57 0.91 15.94 -8.23
CA ASN A 57 0.00 16.73 -7.40
C ASN A 57 -0.63 15.89 -6.28
N TYR A 58 -1.04 14.65 -6.59
CA TYR A 58 -1.57 13.73 -5.59
C TYR A 58 -0.54 13.42 -4.50
N ILE A 59 0.67 13.03 -4.88
CA ILE A 59 1.76 12.73 -3.93
C ILE A 59 2.16 13.97 -3.12
N PHE A 60 2.30 15.11 -3.78
CA PHE A 60 2.64 16.37 -3.13
C PHE A 60 1.59 16.74 -2.08
N GLY A 61 0.30 16.73 -2.42
CA GLY A 61 -0.76 17.05 -1.46
C GLY A 61 -0.73 16.13 -0.22
N MET A 62 -0.58 14.83 -0.42
CA MET A 62 -0.48 13.87 0.70
C MET A 62 0.74 14.12 1.59
N LYS A 63 1.90 14.45 1.01
CA LYS A 63 3.11 14.76 1.77
C LYS A 63 3.01 16.10 2.49
N GLN A 64 2.50 17.11 1.80
CA GLN A 64 2.46 18.49 2.27
C GLN A 64 1.56 18.68 3.49
N THR A 65 0.49 17.89 3.59
CA THR A 65 -0.41 17.93 4.76
C THR A 65 0.25 17.41 6.05
N GLY A 66 1.40 16.73 5.96
CA GLY A 66 2.09 16.16 7.13
C GLY A 66 1.34 15.03 7.83
N TYR A 67 0.22 14.56 7.27
CA TYR A 67 -0.66 13.59 7.93
C TYR A 67 -0.75 12.28 7.16
N PHE A 68 -1.32 12.28 5.95
CA PHE A 68 -1.71 11.03 5.30
C PHE A 68 -0.50 10.22 4.80
N TRP A 69 0.51 10.88 4.23
CA TRP A 69 1.73 10.19 3.77
C TRP A 69 2.49 9.46 4.89
N PRO A 70 2.81 10.09 6.04
CA PRO A 70 3.43 9.39 7.15
C PRO A 70 2.50 8.36 7.80
N PHE A 71 1.19 8.65 7.93
CA PHE A 71 0.21 7.68 8.43
C PHE A 71 0.20 6.40 7.59
N LEU A 72 0.12 6.53 6.26
CA LEU A 72 0.16 5.42 5.33
C LEU A 72 1.46 4.61 5.49
N GLY A 73 2.60 5.28 5.65
CA GLY A 73 3.89 4.64 5.91
C GLY A 73 3.92 3.82 7.21
N VAL A 74 3.36 4.35 8.30
CA VAL A 74 3.26 3.62 9.59
C VAL A 74 2.35 2.39 9.45
N VAL A 75 1.18 2.54 8.82
CA VAL A 75 0.22 1.43 8.66
C VAL A 75 0.79 0.33 7.76
N GLU A 76 1.45 0.69 6.66
CA GLU A 76 2.15 -0.27 5.79
C GLU A 76 3.24 -1.02 6.54
N PHE A 77 4.08 -0.30 7.27
CA PHE A 77 5.17 -0.91 8.03
C PHE A 77 4.63 -1.86 9.11
N LEU A 78 3.63 -1.42 9.88
CA LEU A 78 3.00 -2.24 10.91
C LEU A 78 2.36 -3.51 10.32
N ALA A 79 1.58 -3.37 9.24
CA ALA A 79 0.98 -4.52 8.56
C ALA A 79 2.06 -5.48 8.04
N GLY A 80 3.14 -4.95 7.49
CA GLY A 80 4.31 -5.70 7.04
C GLY A 80 4.93 -6.53 8.15
N ILE A 81 5.25 -5.91 9.30
CA ILE A 81 5.83 -6.60 10.46
C ILE A 81 4.89 -7.67 11.02
N LEU A 82 3.59 -7.40 11.11
CA LEU A 82 2.62 -8.39 11.59
C LEU A 82 2.54 -9.62 10.66
N LEU A 83 2.60 -9.42 9.34
CA LEU A 83 2.68 -10.52 8.37
C LEU A 83 3.99 -11.30 8.48
N LEU A 84 5.12 -10.60 8.60
CA LEU A 84 6.45 -11.21 8.75
C LEU A 84 6.58 -12.04 10.03
N SER A 85 5.94 -11.62 11.13
CA SER A 85 5.97 -12.31 12.43
C SER A 85 5.46 -13.75 12.38
N GLN A 86 4.65 -14.11 11.38
CA GLN A 86 3.91 -15.38 11.25
C GLN A 86 2.87 -15.66 12.34
N VAL A 87 3.00 -15.06 13.52
CA VAL A 87 2.09 -15.15 14.67
C VAL A 87 0.82 -14.33 14.41
N PHE A 88 0.96 -13.06 14.03
CA PHE A 88 -0.16 -12.13 13.84
C PHE A 88 -0.64 -12.01 12.38
N GLY A 89 -0.40 -13.04 11.56
CA GLY A 89 -0.59 -12.95 10.12
C GLY A 89 -2.03 -12.64 9.66
N ILE A 90 -3.07 -13.05 10.41
CA ILE A 90 -4.47 -12.69 10.07
C ILE A 90 -4.70 -11.20 10.31
N LEU A 91 -4.29 -10.70 11.47
CA LEU A 91 -4.41 -9.29 11.82
C LEU A 91 -3.63 -8.41 10.84
N GLY A 92 -2.39 -8.80 10.52
CA GLY A 92 -1.58 -8.12 9.51
C GLY A 92 -2.24 -8.11 8.13
N ALA A 93 -2.83 -9.22 7.70
CA ALA A 93 -3.54 -9.29 6.42
C ALA A 93 -4.80 -8.40 6.40
N VAL A 94 -5.57 -8.35 7.49
CA VAL A 94 -6.77 -7.50 7.60
C VAL A 94 -6.39 -6.01 7.56
N ILE A 95 -5.35 -5.60 8.30
CA ILE A 95 -4.84 -4.22 8.27
C ILE A 95 -4.28 -3.87 6.88
N ALA A 96 -3.59 -4.83 6.23
CA ALA A 96 -3.05 -4.66 4.90
C ALA A 96 -4.12 -4.50 3.79
N LEU A 97 -5.34 -5.02 3.98
CA LEU A 97 -6.35 -5.04 2.93
C LEU A 97 -6.72 -3.66 2.40
N PRO A 98 -7.14 -2.68 3.23
CA PRO A 98 -7.43 -1.33 2.72
C PRO A 98 -6.20 -0.66 2.11
N VAL A 99 -4.99 -1.00 2.58
CA VAL A 99 -3.73 -0.45 2.08
C VAL A 99 -3.38 -0.99 0.69
N THR A 100 -3.38 -2.32 0.52
CA THR A 100 -3.10 -2.97 -0.78
C THR A 100 -4.16 -2.62 -1.82
N LEU A 101 -5.42 -2.46 -1.39
CA LEU A 101 -6.49 -1.97 -2.25
C LEU A 101 -6.23 -0.55 -2.73
N ASN A 102 -5.84 0.37 -1.84
CA ASN A 102 -5.50 1.75 -2.22
C ASN A 102 -4.27 1.81 -3.12
N ILE A 103 -3.23 1.01 -2.85
CA ILE A 103 -2.05 0.92 -3.73
C ILE A 103 -2.45 0.45 -5.13
N PHE A 104 -3.30 -0.57 -5.23
CA PHE A 104 -3.82 -1.04 -6.52
C PHE A 104 -4.65 0.05 -7.22
N PHE A 105 -5.56 0.72 -6.52
CA PHE A 105 -6.36 1.81 -7.07
C PHE A 105 -5.51 3.00 -7.53
N PHE A 106 -4.44 3.31 -6.81
CA PHE A 106 -3.48 4.32 -7.24
C PHE A 106 -2.94 3.98 -8.63
N HIS A 107 -2.41 2.78 -8.84
CA HIS A 107 -1.88 2.39 -10.16
C HIS A 107 -2.99 2.23 -11.21
N LEU A 108 -4.17 1.73 -10.84
CA LEU A 108 -5.29 1.55 -11.76
C LEU A 108 -5.82 2.89 -12.30
N PHE A 109 -5.92 3.92 -11.46
CA PHE A 109 -6.53 5.20 -11.84
C PHE A 109 -5.53 6.28 -12.23
N LEU A 110 -4.31 6.27 -11.64
CA LEU A 110 -3.29 7.30 -11.89
C LEU A 110 -2.17 6.81 -12.82
N GLU A 111 -1.87 5.51 -12.88
CA GLU A 111 -0.78 4.93 -13.69
C GLU A 111 -1.21 3.71 -14.55
N PRO A 112 -2.37 3.71 -15.23
CA PRO A 112 -2.87 2.53 -15.94
C PRO A 112 -1.98 2.07 -17.09
N ASP A 113 -1.17 2.96 -17.67
CA ASP A 113 -0.20 2.63 -18.71
C ASP A 113 1.05 1.90 -18.18
N GLN A 114 1.31 1.94 -16.87
CA GLN A 114 2.40 1.21 -16.24
C GLN A 114 1.99 -0.23 -15.93
N ILE A 115 1.79 -1.03 -16.99
CA ILE A 115 1.24 -2.39 -16.92
C ILE A 115 2.00 -3.28 -15.91
N ARG A 116 3.33 -3.14 -15.84
CA ARG A 116 4.16 -3.92 -14.90
C ARG A 116 3.77 -3.64 -13.44
N GLU A 117 3.65 -2.38 -13.08
CA GLU A 117 3.34 -1.96 -11.70
C GLU A 117 1.89 -2.26 -11.35
N LEU A 118 0.98 -2.07 -12.32
CA LEU A 118 -0.42 -2.45 -12.17
C LEU A 118 -0.59 -3.96 -11.90
N LEU A 119 0.12 -4.82 -12.65
CA LEU A 119 0.08 -6.26 -12.43
C LEU A 119 0.72 -6.67 -11.11
N GLN A 120 1.82 -6.00 -10.71
CA GLN A 120 2.47 -6.25 -9.44
C GLN A 120 1.54 -5.93 -8.26
N THR A 121 0.89 -4.77 -8.28
CA THR A 121 -0.01 -4.34 -7.20
C THR A 121 -1.31 -5.13 -7.16
N LEU A 122 -1.83 -5.56 -8.33
CA LEU A 122 -2.90 -6.54 -8.42
C LEU A 122 -2.48 -7.89 -7.79
N GLY A 123 -1.26 -8.35 -8.05
CA GLY A 123 -0.71 -9.55 -7.44
C GLY A 123 -0.62 -9.45 -5.91
N LEU A 124 -0.16 -8.32 -5.38
CA LEU A 124 -0.12 -8.08 -3.92
C LEU A 124 -1.53 -8.09 -3.30
N LEU A 125 -2.50 -7.44 -3.94
CA LEU A 125 -3.89 -7.44 -3.50
C LEU A 125 -4.48 -8.87 -3.53
N ALA A 126 -4.21 -9.63 -4.60
CA ALA A 126 -4.65 -11.03 -4.71
C ALA A 126 -4.04 -11.90 -3.60
N ILE A 127 -2.75 -11.74 -3.30
CA ILE A 127 -2.10 -12.43 -2.17
C ILE A 127 -2.79 -12.05 -0.86
N ASN A 128 -3.07 -10.76 -0.66
CA ASN A 128 -3.72 -10.30 0.56
C ASN A 128 -5.12 -10.89 0.74
N ILE A 129 -5.95 -10.86 -0.31
CA ILE A 129 -7.29 -11.45 -0.31
C ILE A 129 -7.20 -12.96 -0.04
N TRP A 130 -6.29 -13.66 -0.72
CA TRP A 130 -6.07 -15.08 -0.50
C TRP A 130 -5.74 -15.40 0.96
N LEU A 131 -4.83 -14.64 1.59
CA LEU A 131 -4.44 -14.86 2.99
C LEU A 131 -5.63 -14.68 3.95
N ILE A 132 -6.53 -13.74 3.68
CA ILE A 132 -7.74 -13.50 4.49
C ILE A 132 -8.75 -14.63 4.30
N VAL A 133 -9.04 -14.99 3.05
CA VAL A 133 -10.01 -16.04 2.69
C VAL A 133 -9.54 -17.41 3.18
N ALA A 134 -8.27 -17.76 2.98
CA ALA A 134 -7.69 -19.01 3.47
C ALA A 134 -7.69 -19.09 5.00
N ALA A 135 -7.67 -17.96 5.69
CA ALA A 135 -7.81 -17.89 7.14
C ALA A 135 -9.26 -17.93 7.63
N TYR A 136 -10.27 -17.83 6.75
CA TYR A 136 -11.70 -17.73 7.11
C TYR A 136 -12.15 -18.72 8.20
N PRO A 137 -11.78 -20.02 8.17
CA PRO A 137 -12.18 -20.95 9.23
C PRO A 137 -11.76 -20.54 10.64
N LYS A 138 -10.71 -19.73 10.79
CA LYS A 138 -10.15 -19.26 12.06
C LYS A 138 -10.80 -17.98 12.60
N TRP A 139 -11.34 -17.14 11.73
CA TRP A 139 -11.94 -15.84 12.13
C TRP A 139 -13.42 -15.73 11.78
N LYS A 140 -14.05 -16.78 11.21
CA LYS A 140 -15.47 -16.81 10.88
C LYS A 140 -16.38 -16.45 12.06
N GLN A 141 -15.99 -16.76 13.30
CA GLN A 141 -16.76 -16.45 14.50
C GLN A 141 -16.76 -14.95 14.83
N ILE A 142 -15.74 -14.21 14.36
CA ILE A 142 -15.66 -12.75 14.51
C ILE A 142 -16.58 -12.06 13.49
N VAL A 143 -16.75 -12.66 12.30
CA VAL A 143 -17.60 -12.11 11.22
C VAL A 143 -19.04 -12.51 11.37
N MET A 144 -19.27 -13.79 11.60
CA MET A 144 -20.58 -14.37 11.80
C MET A 144 -20.89 -14.31 13.28
N ASP A 145 -21.31 -13.13 13.73
CA ASP A 145 -21.89 -12.95 15.06
C ASP A 145 -23.31 -13.57 15.05
N LYS A 146 -23.36 -14.91 14.98
CA LYS A 146 -24.61 -15.63 15.12
C LYS A 146 -25.01 -15.59 16.58
N ILE A 147 -25.94 -14.70 16.88
CA ILE A 147 -26.59 -14.58 18.18
C ILE A 147 -27.49 -15.81 18.46
N TRP A 148 -27.78 -16.65 17.45
CA TRP A 148 -28.63 -17.85 17.54
C TRP A 148 -28.15 -18.97 16.61
#